data_AF-A0A953C0I5-F1
#
_entry.id   AF-A0A953C0I5-F1
#
_cell.length_a   1.000
_cell.length_b   1.000
_cell.length_c   1.000
_cell.angle_alpha   90.00
_cell.angle_beta   90.00
_cell.angle_gamma   90.00
#
_symmetry.space_group_name_H-M   'P 1'
#
loop_
_entity.id
_entity.type
_entity.pdbx_description
1 polymer ?
#
loop_
_entity_poly.entity_id
_entity_poly.type
_entity_poly.pdbx_seq_one_letter_code
_entity_poly.pdbx_strand_id
1 'polypeptide(L)'
;MDFLYASVGIVAGAILSWLVQTGWDTLTLSQSKKLLGKWRSAWQPRNEESGAAWVTETLTVRQGFGFLILEGTHNSGGYQWRAYVRVFKGNHVFGRWKSLRDGASSCGVLSLTMTPQGSYMFGVFHGPNDEGKLEIGPFVCARRDEDMEKAKARLKFV
;
A
#
# COMPACT_ATOMS: atom_id res chain seq x y z
N MET A 1 -23.10 44.16 7.69
CA MET A 1 -22.62 43.24 8.76
C MET A 1 -22.86 41.77 8.40
N ASP A 2 -23.92 41.43 7.66
CA ASP A 2 -24.30 40.05 7.34
C ASP A 2 -23.27 39.26 6.51
N PHE A 3 -22.51 39.95 5.64
CA PHE A 3 -21.45 39.33 4.83
C PHE A 3 -20.27 38.80 5.66
N LEU A 4 -19.97 39.42 6.80
CA LEU A 4 -18.87 39.04 7.69
C LEU A 4 -19.24 37.78 8.51
N TYR A 5 -20.49 37.70 8.98
CA TYR A 5 -21.00 36.52 9.69
C TYR A 5 -21.15 35.31 8.78
N ALA A 6 -21.59 35.51 7.54
CA ALA A 6 -21.68 34.45 6.54
C ALA A 6 -20.30 33.87 6.19
N SER A 7 -19.28 34.72 6.04
CA SER A 7 -17.91 34.27 5.73
C SER A 7 -17.23 33.55 6.89
N VAL A 8 -17.46 33.98 8.15
CA VAL A 8 -17.00 33.25 9.34
C VAL A 8 -17.67 31.87 9.43
N GLY A 9 -18.97 31.78 9.16
CA GLY A 9 -19.70 30.50 9.15
C GLY A 9 -19.17 29.50 8.11
N ILE A 10 -18.84 29.97 6.89
CA ILE A 10 -18.27 29.13 5.83
C ILE A 10 -16.89 28.61 6.22
N VAL A 11 -16.02 29.48 6.75
CA VAL A 11 -14.66 29.08 7.17
C VAL A 11 -14.73 28.11 8.35
N ALA A 12 -15.58 28.38 9.34
CA ALA A 12 -15.78 27.48 10.47
C ALA A 12 -16.32 26.11 10.04
N GLY A 13 -17.29 26.09 9.11
CA GLY A 13 -17.84 24.85 8.54
C GLY A 13 -16.79 24.05 7.76
N ALA A 14 -15.95 24.71 6.97
CA ALA A 14 -14.86 24.07 6.23
C ALA A 14 -13.81 23.46 7.17
N ILE A 15 -13.42 24.18 8.24
CA ILE A 15 -12.48 23.68 9.26
C ILE A 15 -13.09 22.49 10.00
N LEU A 16 -14.37 22.57 10.40
CA LEU A 16 -15.03 21.48 11.11
C LEU A 16 -15.14 20.22 10.24
N SER A 17 -15.49 20.38 8.96
CA SER A 17 -15.53 19.28 8.00
C SER A 17 -14.16 18.62 7.83
N TRP A 18 -13.09 19.42 7.72
CA TRP A 18 -11.72 18.93 7.66
C TRP A 18 -11.29 18.19 8.93
N LEU A 19 -11.65 18.70 10.10
CA LEU A 19 -11.38 18.03 11.39
C LEU A 19 -12.12 16.71 11.52
N VAL A 20 -13.40 16.65 11.11
CA VAL A 20 -14.19 15.40 11.11
C VAL A 20 -13.58 14.37 10.18
N GLN A 21 -13.20 14.77 8.96
CA GLN A 21 -12.56 13.87 8.01
C GLN A 21 -11.21 13.36 8.54
N THR A 22 -10.41 14.25 9.13
CA THR A 22 -9.09 13.90 9.70
C THR A 22 -9.24 12.97 10.91
N GLY A 23 -10.25 13.21 11.77
CA GLY A 23 -10.59 12.34 12.89
C GLY A 23 -11.04 10.95 12.44
N TRP A 24 -11.87 10.87 11.40
CA TRP A 24 -12.31 9.61 10.80
C TRP A 24 -11.16 8.82 10.17
N ASP A 25 -10.28 9.50 9.42
CA ASP A 25 -9.07 8.92 8.84
C ASP A 25 -8.14 8.37 9.95
N THR A 26 -8.06 9.06 11.09
CA THR A 26 -7.25 8.62 12.24
C THR A 26 -7.86 7.40 12.95
N LEU A 27 -9.19 7.36 13.11
CA LEU A 27 -9.92 6.22 13.70
C LEU A 27 -9.79 4.96 12.85
N THR A 28 -9.95 5.07 11.53
CA THR A 28 -9.74 3.95 10.59
C THR A 28 -8.29 3.47 10.58
N LEU A 29 -7.31 4.37 10.76
CA LEU A 29 -5.91 4.00 10.97
C LEU A 29 -5.64 3.30 12.31
N SER A 30 -6.44 3.53 13.37
CA SER A 30 -6.27 2.79 14.63
C SER A 30 -6.45 1.28 14.45
N GLN A 31 -7.35 0.87 13.55
CA GLN A 31 -7.56 -0.54 13.17
C GLN A 31 -6.39 -1.12 12.35
N SER A 32 -5.54 -0.23 11.81
CA SER A 32 -4.37 -0.58 11.01
C SER A 32 -3.10 -0.78 11.84
N LYS A 33 -3.14 -0.57 13.17
CA LYS A 33 -1.98 -0.81 14.05
C LYS A 33 -1.40 -2.23 13.90
N LYS A 34 -2.25 -3.23 13.62
CA LYS A 34 -1.82 -4.62 13.34
C LYS A 34 -0.93 -4.78 12.10
N LEU A 35 -0.99 -3.82 11.17
CA LEU A 35 -0.17 -3.79 9.96
C LEU A 35 1.23 -3.22 10.22
N LEU A 36 1.44 -2.48 11.30
CA LEU A 36 2.71 -1.80 11.56
C LEU A 36 3.87 -2.78 11.79
N GLY A 37 5.08 -2.32 11.51
CA GLY A 37 6.32 -3.09 11.74
C GLY A 37 6.79 -3.84 10.50
N LYS A 38 7.57 -4.89 10.73
CA LYS A 38 8.25 -5.64 9.66
C LYS A 38 7.40 -6.80 9.13
N TRP A 39 7.42 -6.93 7.82
CA TRP A 39 6.84 -8.02 7.03
C TRP A 39 7.90 -8.52 6.06
N ARG A 40 7.74 -9.76 5.60
CA ARG A 40 8.38 -10.22 4.37
C ARG A 40 7.40 -9.94 3.23
N SER A 41 7.88 -9.49 2.07
CA SER A 41 7.08 -9.46 0.84
C SER A 41 7.74 -10.27 -0.25
N ALA A 42 6.89 -10.72 -1.17
CA ALA A 42 7.32 -11.31 -2.42
C ALA A 42 6.40 -10.83 -3.55
N TRP A 43 6.97 -10.58 -4.72
CA TRP A 43 6.21 -10.21 -5.91
C TRP A 43 6.86 -10.75 -7.18
N GLN A 44 6.10 -10.80 -8.28
CA GLN A 44 6.60 -11.22 -9.59
C GLN A 44 6.05 -10.32 -10.69
N PRO A 45 6.86 -9.92 -11.67
CA PRO A 45 6.35 -9.34 -12.91
C PRO A 45 5.55 -10.39 -13.68
N ARG A 46 4.33 -10.08 -14.16
CA ARG A 46 3.51 -11.04 -14.91
C ARG A 46 3.97 -11.24 -16.36
N ASN A 47 4.77 -10.31 -16.90
CA ASN A 47 5.17 -10.32 -18.31
C ASN A 47 6.31 -11.28 -18.65
N GLU A 48 6.94 -11.90 -17.66
CA GLU A 48 7.87 -13.00 -17.90
C GLU A 48 7.09 -14.32 -17.96
N GLU A 49 7.41 -15.15 -18.97
CA GLU A 49 6.82 -16.46 -19.24
C GLU A 49 6.69 -17.34 -17.99
N SER A 50 5.61 -17.21 -17.21
CA SER A 50 5.12 -18.15 -16.17
C SER A 50 6.15 -18.72 -15.16
N GLY A 51 7.38 -18.18 -15.10
CA GLY A 51 8.55 -18.84 -14.50
C GLY A 51 9.58 -17.87 -13.93
N ALA A 52 9.30 -16.56 -13.93
CA ALA A 52 10.09 -15.55 -13.24
C ALA A 52 10.27 -15.92 -11.77
N ALA A 53 11.47 -15.77 -11.22
CA ALA A 53 11.67 -15.98 -9.78
C ALA A 53 10.89 -14.91 -8.98
N TRP A 54 10.32 -15.30 -7.84
CA TRP A 54 9.76 -14.34 -6.90
C TRP A 54 10.85 -13.39 -6.42
N VAL A 55 10.66 -12.09 -6.65
CA VAL A 55 11.45 -11.06 -5.99
C VAL A 55 11.02 -11.01 -4.53
N THR A 56 11.97 -11.11 -3.61
CA THR A 56 11.69 -11.10 -2.17
C THR A 56 12.37 -9.92 -1.50
N GLU A 57 11.75 -9.41 -0.45
CA GLU A 57 12.27 -8.24 0.28
C GLU A 57 11.72 -8.16 1.71
N THR A 58 12.33 -7.31 2.52
CA THR A 58 11.78 -6.89 3.82
C THR A 58 10.94 -5.64 3.63
N LEU A 59 9.65 -5.75 3.95
CA LEU A 59 8.69 -4.66 3.90
C LEU A 59 8.50 -4.06 5.29
N THR A 60 8.79 -2.77 5.43
CA THR A 60 8.51 -2.03 6.68
C THR A 60 7.27 -1.18 6.52
N VAL A 61 6.31 -1.35 7.43
CA VAL A 61 5.06 -0.60 7.50
C VAL A 61 5.11 0.40 8.64
N ARG A 62 4.97 1.68 8.32
CA ARG A 62 4.97 2.80 9.28
C ARG A 62 3.70 3.63 9.12
N GLN A 63 3.28 4.28 10.19
CA GLN A 63 2.17 5.22 10.13
C GLN A 63 2.66 6.58 9.62
N GLY A 64 1.95 7.14 8.65
CA GLY A 64 2.03 8.53 8.22
C GLY A 64 0.75 9.30 8.57
N PHE A 65 0.69 10.56 8.19
CA PHE A 65 -0.48 11.40 8.42
C PHE A 65 -1.60 11.06 7.41
N GLY A 66 -2.61 10.28 7.84
CA GLY A 66 -3.74 9.88 6.99
C GLY A 66 -3.47 8.69 6.05
N PHE A 67 -2.32 8.01 6.18
CA PHE A 67 -1.95 6.83 5.39
C PHE A 67 -0.92 5.95 6.12
N LEU A 68 -0.70 4.75 5.61
CA LEU A 68 0.44 3.91 5.92
C LEU A 68 1.52 4.06 4.86
N ILE A 69 2.77 4.04 5.30
CA ILE A 69 3.96 4.03 4.46
C ILE A 69 4.51 2.61 4.44
N LEU A 70 4.56 2.03 3.26
CA LEU A 70 5.16 0.73 2.97
C LEU A 70 6.48 0.97 2.27
N GLU A 71 7.57 0.39 2.75
CA GLU A 71 8.89 0.56 2.15
C GLU A 71 9.61 -0.78 2.06
N GLY A 72 9.99 -1.16 0.84
CA GLY A 72 10.77 -2.35 0.56
C GLY A 72 12.27 -2.09 0.77
N THR A 73 12.94 -3.01 1.44
CA THR A 73 14.39 -3.01 1.66
C THR A 73 14.94 -4.41 1.45
N HIS A 74 16.24 -4.55 1.14
CA HIS A 74 16.85 -5.85 0.85
C HIS A 74 16.10 -6.59 -0.27
N ASN A 75 15.74 -5.87 -1.33
CA ASN A 75 15.02 -6.42 -2.47
C ASN A 75 15.97 -7.23 -3.35
N SER A 76 15.66 -8.51 -3.57
CA SER A 76 16.51 -9.42 -4.33
C SER A 76 16.64 -9.07 -5.81
N GLY A 77 15.73 -8.25 -6.35
CA GLY A 77 15.79 -7.68 -7.70
C GLY A 77 16.45 -6.31 -7.78
N GLY A 78 16.99 -5.77 -6.67
CA GLY A 78 17.67 -4.47 -6.63
C GLY A 78 16.74 -3.24 -6.66
N TYR A 79 15.42 -3.44 -6.59
CA TYR A 79 14.45 -2.34 -6.65
C TYR A 79 14.37 -1.58 -5.32
N GLN A 80 14.16 -0.26 -5.42
CA GLN A 80 13.92 0.62 -4.27
C GLN A 80 12.60 1.36 -4.49
N TRP A 81 11.64 1.16 -3.59
CA TRP A 81 10.29 1.70 -3.76
C TRP A 81 9.64 2.00 -2.41
N ARG A 82 8.64 2.88 -2.47
CA ARG A 82 7.78 3.21 -1.33
C ARG A 82 6.33 3.36 -1.78
N ALA A 83 5.41 2.79 -1.02
CA ALA A 83 3.98 3.00 -1.18
C ALA A 83 3.35 3.80 -0.04
N TYR A 84 2.30 4.53 -0.42
CA TYR A 84 1.44 5.31 0.44
C TYR A 84 0.04 4.73 0.28
N VAL A 85 -0.44 4.03 1.31
CA VAL A 85 -1.65 3.22 1.24
C VAL A 85 -2.64 3.58 2.35
N ARG A 86 -3.92 3.39 2.08
CA ARG A 86 -5.00 3.49 3.07
C ARG A 86 -5.59 2.11 3.32
N VAL A 87 -6.19 1.94 4.49
CA VAL A 87 -6.95 0.73 4.83
C VAL A 87 -8.44 1.04 4.68
N PHE A 88 -9.14 0.27 3.86
CA PHE A 88 -10.56 0.38 3.63
C PHE A 88 -11.28 -0.87 4.14
N LYS A 89 -12.41 -0.64 4.83
CA LYS A 89 -13.23 -1.69 5.46
C LYS A 89 -12.42 -2.68 6.33
N GLY A 90 -11.30 -2.23 6.90
CA GLY A 90 -10.50 -2.99 7.88
C GLY A 90 -9.58 -4.08 7.32
N ASN A 91 -9.65 -4.38 6.01
CA ASN A 91 -8.88 -5.47 5.39
C ASN A 91 -8.33 -5.17 3.98
N HIS A 92 -8.81 -4.14 3.28
CA HIS A 92 -8.27 -3.77 1.97
C HIS A 92 -7.22 -2.68 2.12
N VAL A 93 -6.01 -2.91 1.64
CA VAL A 93 -4.88 -1.98 1.69
C VAL A 93 -4.58 -1.54 0.27
N PHE A 94 -4.82 -0.27 -0.06
CA PHE A 94 -4.59 0.22 -1.42
C PHE A 94 -3.99 1.61 -1.44
N GLY A 95 -3.26 1.93 -2.51
CA GLY A 95 -2.72 3.25 -2.72
C GLY A 95 -1.66 3.30 -3.80
N ARG A 96 -0.80 4.30 -3.75
CA ARG A 96 0.20 4.55 -4.80
C ARG A 96 1.59 4.14 -4.34
N TRP A 97 2.35 3.51 -5.22
CA TRP A 97 3.78 3.27 -5.03
C TRP A 97 4.60 4.17 -5.96
N LYS A 98 5.85 4.44 -5.57
CA LYS A 98 6.83 5.15 -6.40
C LYS A 98 8.22 4.55 -6.22
N SER A 99 9.04 4.67 -7.26
CA SER A 99 10.48 4.42 -7.17
C SER A 99 11.15 5.43 -6.24
N LEU A 100 12.21 5.00 -5.56
CA LEU A 100 13.08 5.86 -4.74
C LEU A 100 14.42 6.15 -5.43
N ARG A 101 14.68 5.56 -6.61
CA ARG A 101 15.90 5.83 -7.37
C ARG A 101 15.92 7.28 -7.85
N ASP A 102 17.07 7.94 -7.73
CA ASP A 102 17.25 9.30 -8.20
C ASP A 102 16.91 9.43 -9.69
N GLY A 103 16.12 10.45 -10.03
CA GLY A 103 15.66 10.72 -11.39
C GLY A 103 14.53 9.82 -11.91
N ALA A 104 14.11 8.80 -11.15
CA ALA A 104 13.02 7.93 -11.57
C ALA A 104 11.64 8.58 -11.37
N SER A 105 10.80 8.54 -12.41
CA SER A 105 9.39 8.97 -12.36
C SER A 105 8.41 7.80 -12.24
N SER A 106 8.90 6.56 -12.23
CA SER A 106 8.07 5.35 -12.17
C SER A 106 7.22 5.32 -10.90
N CYS A 107 5.91 5.26 -11.10
CA CYS A 107 4.93 5.15 -10.04
C CYS A 107 3.72 4.33 -10.51
N GLY A 108 2.96 3.83 -9.55
CA GLY A 108 1.85 2.95 -9.86
C GLY A 108 0.91 2.77 -8.68
N VAL A 109 0.13 1.69 -8.72
CA VAL A 109 -0.89 1.33 -7.73
C VAL A 109 -0.52 0.02 -7.08
N LEU A 110 -0.72 -0.05 -5.77
CA LEU A 110 -0.64 -1.27 -4.97
C LEU A 110 -2.03 -1.53 -4.39
N SER A 111 -2.54 -2.75 -4.53
CA SER A 111 -3.84 -3.17 -4.00
C SER A 111 -3.71 -4.55 -3.38
N LEU A 112 -3.89 -4.63 -2.06
CA LEU A 112 -3.73 -5.84 -1.27
C LEU A 112 -4.99 -6.06 -0.43
N THR A 113 -5.27 -7.33 -0.14
CA THR A 113 -6.30 -7.74 0.81
C THR A 113 -5.65 -8.56 1.91
N MET A 114 -5.93 -8.19 3.15
CA MET A 114 -5.51 -8.91 4.35
C MET A 114 -6.50 -10.02 4.66
N THR A 115 -6.00 -11.19 5.07
CA THR A 115 -6.85 -12.27 5.55
C THR A 115 -7.61 -11.89 6.81
N PRO A 116 -8.77 -12.52 7.10
CA PRO A 116 -9.52 -12.25 8.33
C PRO A 116 -8.68 -12.43 9.60
N GLN A 117 -7.76 -13.40 9.61
CA GLN A 117 -6.84 -13.68 10.72
C GLN A 117 -5.61 -12.75 10.74
N GLY A 118 -5.43 -11.89 9.73
CA GLY A 118 -4.30 -10.96 9.66
C GLY A 118 -2.93 -11.60 9.46
N SER A 119 -2.89 -12.88 9.05
CA SER A 119 -1.66 -13.65 8.92
C SER A 119 -0.83 -13.28 7.69
N TYR A 120 -1.50 -12.91 6.60
CA TYR A 120 -0.87 -12.45 5.36
C TYR A 120 -1.77 -11.49 4.60
N MET A 121 -1.18 -10.77 3.66
CA MET A 121 -1.87 -9.98 2.65
C MET A 121 -1.46 -10.45 1.25
N PHE A 122 -2.39 -10.35 0.32
CA PHE A 122 -2.17 -10.76 -1.08
C PHE A 122 -2.94 -9.83 -2.00
N GLY A 123 -2.42 -9.63 -3.21
CA GLY A 123 -3.08 -8.82 -4.23
C GLY A 123 -2.14 -8.56 -5.39
N VAL A 124 -2.17 -7.34 -5.90
CA VAL A 124 -1.42 -6.95 -7.10
C VAL A 124 -0.73 -5.61 -6.93
N PHE A 125 0.38 -5.46 -7.64
CA PHE A 125 0.91 -4.15 -8.01
C PHE A 125 0.67 -3.91 -9.50
N HIS A 126 0.64 -2.65 -9.87
CA HIS A 126 0.50 -2.18 -11.24
C HIS A 126 1.36 -0.93 -11.43
N GLY A 127 2.11 -0.83 -12.51
CA GLY A 127 2.84 0.37 -12.93
C GLY A 127 3.90 0.06 -13.98
N PRO A 128 4.67 1.04 -14.46
CA PRO A 128 5.67 0.82 -15.49
C PRO A 128 6.88 0.07 -14.93
N ASN A 129 7.44 -0.84 -15.72
CA ASN A 129 8.77 -1.42 -15.48
C ASN A 129 9.89 -0.43 -15.88
N ASP A 130 11.14 -0.87 -15.82
CA ASP A 130 12.32 -0.07 -16.18
C ASP A 130 12.40 0.30 -17.68
N GLU A 131 11.78 -0.50 -18.55
CA GLU A 131 11.58 -0.18 -19.98
C GLU A 131 10.40 0.77 -20.25
N GLY A 132 9.65 1.15 -19.21
CA GLY A 132 8.45 1.98 -19.34
C GLY A 132 7.21 1.23 -19.82
N LYS A 133 7.28 -0.10 -19.96
CA LYS A 133 6.11 -0.94 -20.30
C LYS A 133 5.25 -1.13 -19.07
N LEU A 134 3.93 -1.14 -19.27
CA LEU A 134 3.00 -1.41 -18.20
C LEU A 134 3.17 -2.84 -17.70
N GLU A 135 3.32 -2.96 -16.39
CA GLU A 135 3.43 -4.22 -15.67
C GLU A 135 2.35 -4.32 -14.60
N ILE A 136 1.78 -5.52 -14.49
CA ILE A 136 0.87 -5.90 -13.42
C ILE A 136 1.43 -7.20 -12.86
N GLY A 137 1.49 -7.36 -11.56
CA GLY A 137 2.06 -8.56 -10.98
C GLY A 137 1.46 -8.92 -9.63
N PRO A 138 1.48 -10.22 -9.25
CA PRO A 138 1.11 -10.62 -7.91
C PRO A 138 2.04 -9.99 -6.88
N PHE A 139 1.47 -9.58 -5.75
CA PHE A 139 2.20 -9.07 -4.59
C PHE A 139 1.64 -9.72 -3.32
N VAL A 140 2.52 -10.29 -2.51
CA VAL A 140 2.18 -10.92 -1.25
C VAL A 140 3.06 -10.40 -0.13
N CYS A 141 2.52 -10.40 1.09
CA CYS A 141 3.31 -10.16 2.28
C CYS A 141 2.80 -10.96 3.48
N ALA A 142 3.73 -11.46 4.28
CA ALA A 142 3.44 -12.28 5.45
C ALA A 142 4.52 -12.06 6.53
N ARG A 143 4.20 -12.39 7.78
CA ARG A 143 5.18 -12.37 8.88
C ARG A 143 5.91 -13.70 9.06
N ARG A 144 5.33 -14.79 8.57
CA ARG A 144 5.86 -16.16 8.65
C ARG A 144 5.97 -16.79 7.27
N ASP A 145 6.93 -17.68 7.09
CA ASP A 145 7.21 -18.29 5.79
C ASP A 145 6.08 -19.22 5.34
N GLU A 146 5.46 -19.95 6.27
CA GLU A 146 4.27 -20.74 5.99
C GLU A 146 3.09 -19.90 5.46
N ASP A 147 2.94 -18.69 5.98
CA ASP A 147 1.88 -17.77 5.55
C ASP A 147 2.22 -17.13 4.19
N MET A 148 3.50 -17.00 3.87
CA MET A 148 3.97 -16.54 2.56
C MET A 148 3.55 -17.51 1.46
N GLU A 149 3.78 -18.81 1.65
CA GLU A 149 3.40 -19.83 0.66
C GLU A 149 1.87 -19.93 0.50
N LYS A 150 1.12 -19.79 1.60
CA LYS A 150 -0.35 -19.67 1.56
C LYS A 150 -0.78 -18.46 0.74
N ALA A 151 -0.14 -17.30 0.93
CA ALA A 151 -0.44 -16.07 0.19
C ALA A 151 -0.19 -16.24 -1.31
N LYS A 152 0.96 -16.79 -1.70
CA LYS A 152 1.30 -17.07 -3.11
C LYS A 152 0.28 -18.01 -3.76
N ALA A 153 -0.15 -19.05 -3.04
CA ALA A 153 -1.16 -19.99 -3.54
C ALA A 153 -2.52 -19.35 -3.81
N ARG A 154 -2.86 -18.22 -3.17
CA ARG A 154 -4.13 -17.49 -3.41
C ARG A 154 -4.13 -16.62 -4.65
N LEU A 155 -2.95 -16.32 -5.20
CA LEU A 155 -2.80 -15.48 -6.39
C LEU A 155 -2.63 -16.29 -7.68
N LYS A 156 -2.76 -17.61 -7.63
CA LYS A 156 -2.94 -18.42 -8.85
C LYS A 156 -4.28 -18.02 -9.45
N PHE A 157 -4.24 -17.09 -10.40
CA PHE A 157 -5.39 -16.75 -11.23
C PHE A 157 -5.89 -18.04 -11.88
N VAL A 158 -7.16 -18.39 -11.61
CA VAL A 158 -7.86 -19.47 -12.31
C VAL A 158 -7.99 -19.10 -13.78
#